data_AF-A0A2E5G7Y5-F1
#
_entry.id   AF-A0A2E5G7Y5-F1
#
_cell.length_a   1.000
_cell.length_b   1.000
_cell.length_c   1.000
_cell.angle_alpha   90.00
_cell.angle_beta   90.00
_cell.angle_gamma   90.00
#
_symmetry.space_group_name_H-M   'P 1'
#
loop_
_entity.id
_entity.type
_entity.pdbx_description
1 polymer ?
#
loop_
_entity_poly.entity_id
_entity_poly.type
_entity_poly.pdbx_seq_one_letter_code
_entity_poly.pdbx_strand_id
1 'polypeptide(L)'
;MLKKRLACACGTLGVRLVAPGDNHGTIRCQATAAGFNRIKDNALQQQAYCLEISKDGNIIIRSPGMQGMQHGVITLCQLLEATAAGAQLNPAVIQDSPVFCVRGIQIDLARDFPPP
;
A
#
# COMPACT_ATOMS: atom_id res chain seq x y z
N MET A 1 -20.56 -17.87 -7.23
CA MET A 1 -20.72 -16.47 -7.68
C MET A 1 -19.76 -15.46 -7.02
N LEU A 2 -19.21 -15.69 -5.81
CA LEU A 2 -18.29 -14.77 -5.13
C LEU A 2 -16.91 -14.59 -5.83
N LYS A 3 -16.35 -15.68 -6.38
CA LYS A 3 -15.08 -15.68 -7.13
C LYS A 3 -15.09 -14.77 -8.37
N LYS A 4 -16.24 -14.62 -9.04
CA LYS A 4 -16.42 -13.71 -10.20
C LYS A 4 -16.53 -12.24 -9.78
N ARG A 5 -17.08 -11.96 -8.59
CA ARG A 5 -17.15 -10.59 -8.03
C ARG A 5 -15.77 -10.11 -7.54
N LEU A 6 -14.94 -11.03 -7.02
CA LEU A 6 -13.53 -10.75 -6.67
C LEU A 6 -12.62 -10.65 -7.90
N ALA A 7 -12.90 -11.36 -8.99
CA ALA A 7 -12.15 -11.21 -10.25
C ALA A 7 -12.35 -9.81 -10.90
N CYS A 8 -13.49 -9.15 -10.66
CA CYS A 8 -13.71 -7.73 -11.01
C CYS A 8 -13.02 -6.75 -10.05
N ALA A 9 -12.42 -7.20 -8.95
CA ALA A 9 -11.60 -6.38 -8.06
C ALA A 9 -10.14 -6.25 -8.55
N CYS A 10 -9.85 -6.60 -9.81
CA CYS A 10 -8.76 -6.00 -10.59
C CYS A 10 -9.12 -4.53 -10.91
N GLY A 11 -9.53 -3.79 -9.87
CA GLY A 11 -10.22 -2.52 -9.96
C GLY A 11 -9.32 -1.45 -9.38
N THR A 12 -8.99 -0.46 -10.21
CA THR A 12 -8.45 0.81 -9.73
C THR A 12 -9.44 1.39 -8.71
N LEU A 13 -9.03 1.54 -7.47
CA LEU A 13 -9.77 2.26 -6.43
C LEU A 13 -9.11 3.62 -6.28
N GLY A 14 -9.82 4.67 -6.64
CA GLY A 14 -9.38 6.05 -6.43
C GLY A 14 -10.06 6.64 -5.20
N VAL A 15 -9.28 7.27 -4.32
CA VAL A 15 -9.77 8.11 -3.24
C VAL A 15 -9.29 9.53 -3.51
N ARG A 16 -10.22 10.47 -3.64
CA ARG A 16 -9.89 11.88 -3.76
C ARG A 16 -9.84 12.49 -2.36
N LEU A 17 -8.70 13.07 -2.00
CA LEU A 17 -8.56 13.84 -0.78
C LEU A 17 -8.89 15.31 -1.08
N VAL A 18 -9.76 15.89 -0.26
CA VAL A 18 -10.12 17.30 -0.34
C VAL A 18 -9.60 17.95 0.94
N ALA A 19 -8.64 18.86 0.81
CA ALA A 19 -8.20 19.68 1.94
C ALA A 19 -9.16 20.88 2.13
N PRO A 20 -9.14 21.56 3.29
CA PRO A 20 -9.80 22.86 3.44
C PRO A 20 -9.12 23.91 2.55
N GLY A 21 -9.88 24.51 1.62
CA GLY A 21 -9.36 25.29 0.49
C GLY A 21 -9.20 24.39 -0.75
N ASP A 22 -9.38 24.91 -1.97
CA ASP A 22 -9.51 24.17 -3.25
C ASP A 22 -8.29 23.31 -3.69
N ASN A 23 -7.39 22.96 -2.75
CA ASN A 23 -6.33 21.99 -2.96
C ASN A 23 -6.88 20.56 -2.90
N HIS A 24 -6.91 19.91 -4.06
CA HIS A 24 -7.32 18.52 -4.21
C HIS A 24 -6.12 17.62 -4.47
N GLY A 25 -5.85 16.68 -3.57
CA GLY A 25 -4.91 15.58 -3.80
C GLY A 25 -5.68 14.36 -4.29
N THR A 26 -5.16 13.62 -5.27
CA THR A 26 -5.77 12.36 -5.69
C THR A 26 -4.85 11.20 -5.34
N ILE A 27 -5.37 10.24 -4.57
CA ILE A 27 -4.71 8.96 -4.31
C ILE A 27 -5.38 7.90 -5.20
N ARG A 28 -4.59 7.22 -6.02
CA ARG A 28 -5.05 6.06 -6.79
C ARG A 28 -4.35 4.81 -6.34
N CYS A 29 -5.14 3.83 -5.94
CA CYS A 29 -4.70 2.47 -5.64
C CYS A 29 -5.06 1.57 -6.82
N GLN A 30 -4.06 0.93 -7.42
CA GLN A 30 -4.20 0.10 -8.61
C GLN A 30 -3.62 -1.29 -8.37
N ALA A 31 -4.48 -2.31 -8.35
CA ALA A 31 -4.02 -3.68 -8.38
C ALA A 31 -3.58 -4.02 -9.81
N THR A 32 -2.30 -4.35 -10.00
CA THR A 32 -1.74 -4.74 -11.31
C THR A 32 -0.62 -5.75 -11.13
N ALA A 33 -0.66 -6.84 -11.91
CA ALA A 33 0.41 -7.82 -11.93
C ALA A 33 1.66 -7.34 -12.70
N ALA A 34 1.51 -6.33 -13.56
CA ALA A 34 2.59 -5.84 -14.41
C ALA A 34 3.64 -5.06 -13.58
N GLY A 35 4.92 -5.27 -13.87
CA GLY A 35 6.05 -4.58 -13.23
C GLY A 35 6.72 -5.34 -12.08
N PHE A 36 6.15 -6.46 -11.64
CA PHE A 36 6.67 -7.24 -10.49
C PHE A 36 7.27 -8.60 -10.89
N ASN A 37 7.49 -8.83 -12.19
CA ASN A 37 7.91 -10.13 -12.76
C ASN A 37 9.32 -10.58 -12.33
N ARG A 38 10.11 -9.70 -11.69
CA ARG A 38 11.45 -10.05 -11.18
C ARG A 38 11.39 -10.88 -9.90
N ILE A 39 10.27 -10.88 -9.18
CA ILE A 39 10.07 -11.65 -7.95
C ILE A 39 9.48 -13.01 -8.34
N LYS A 40 10.28 -14.08 -8.20
CA LYS A 40 9.86 -15.44 -8.58
C LYS A 40 8.90 -16.08 -7.58
N ASP A 41 9.06 -15.79 -6.30
CA ASP A 41 8.19 -16.30 -5.25
C ASP A 41 6.86 -15.53 -5.27
N ASN A 42 5.77 -16.23 -5.56
CA ASN A 42 4.45 -15.62 -5.65
C ASN A 42 4.00 -15.01 -4.30
N ALA A 43 4.31 -15.64 -3.16
CA ALA A 43 3.92 -15.11 -1.85
C ALA A 43 4.66 -13.80 -1.54
N LEU A 44 5.93 -13.68 -1.93
CA LEU A 44 6.65 -12.40 -1.87
C LEU A 44 6.09 -11.38 -2.87
N GLN A 45 5.79 -11.82 -4.09
CA GLN A 45 5.28 -10.95 -5.15
C GLN A 45 3.94 -10.30 -4.77
N GLN A 46 3.02 -11.03 -4.13
CA GLN A 46 1.73 -10.50 -3.67
C GLN A 46 1.87 -9.41 -2.59
N GLN A 47 3.04 -9.34 -1.93
CA GLN A 47 3.36 -8.38 -0.88
C GLN A 47 4.18 -7.18 -1.37
N ALA A 48 4.63 -7.19 -2.64
CA ALA A 48 5.41 -6.10 -3.20
C ALA A 48 4.53 -4.92 -3.64
N TYR A 49 5.07 -3.71 -3.63
CA TYR A 49 4.37 -2.52 -4.11
C TYR A 49 5.31 -1.51 -4.76
N CYS A 50 4.70 -0.58 -5.50
CA CYS A 50 5.33 0.62 -6.04
C CYS A 50 4.46 1.82 -5.65
N LEU A 51 5.05 2.78 -4.93
CA LEU A 51 4.42 4.04 -4.54
C LEU A 51 5.09 5.17 -5.31
N GLU A 52 4.31 5.92 -6.08
CA GLU A 52 4.76 7.09 -6.84
C GLU A 52 4.09 8.34 -6.30
N ILE A 53 4.90 9.35 -6.04
CA ILE A 53 4.49 10.69 -5.62
C ILE A 53 4.94 11.65 -6.71
N SER A 54 4.00 12.22 -7.42
CA SER A 54 4.25 13.14 -8.53
C SER A 54 4.44 14.58 -8.03
N LYS A 55 5.02 15.42 -8.88
CA LYS A 55 5.24 16.86 -8.61
C LYS A 55 3.96 17.65 -8.36
N ASP A 56 2.86 17.19 -8.92
CA ASP A 56 1.51 17.78 -8.81
C ASP A 56 0.72 17.23 -7.61
N GLY A 57 1.36 16.45 -6.74
CA GLY A 57 0.72 15.87 -5.55
C GLY A 57 -0.15 14.64 -5.85
N ASN A 58 -0.20 14.16 -7.10
CA ASN A 58 -0.85 12.91 -7.42
C ASN A 58 -0.04 11.73 -6.85
N ILE A 59 -0.74 10.82 -6.17
CA ILE A 59 -0.13 9.63 -5.56
C ILE A 59 -0.71 8.39 -6.21
N ILE A 60 0.15 7.47 -6.64
CA ILE A 60 -0.25 6.20 -7.26
C ILE A 60 0.42 5.05 -6.50
N ILE A 61 -0.38 4.10 -6.03
CA ILE A 61 0.09 2.85 -5.43
C ILE A 61 -0.26 1.70 -6.37
N ARG A 62 0.75 0.92 -6.75
CA ARG A 62 0.60 -0.28 -7.58
C ARG A 62 1.08 -1.50 -6.81
N SER A 63 0.33 -2.60 -6.89
CA SER A 63 0.70 -3.87 -6.27
C SER A 63 0.07 -5.05 -7.03
N PRO A 64 0.71 -6.22 -7.10
CA PRO A 64 0.11 -7.44 -7.64
C PRO A 64 -1.08 -7.95 -6.81
N GLY A 65 -1.06 -7.69 -5.50
CA GLY A 65 -2.02 -8.23 -4.54
C GLY A 65 -2.48 -7.20 -3.50
N MET A 66 -3.48 -7.59 -2.71
CA MET A 66 -4.01 -6.72 -1.66
C MET A 66 -3.00 -6.51 -0.51
N GLN A 67 -2.15 -7.50 -0.20
CA GLN A 67 -1.14 -7.33 0.86
C GLN A 67 -0.13 -6.25 0.50
N GLY A 68 0.42 -6.27 -0.72
CA GLY A 68 1.32 -5.20 -1.17
C GLY A 68 0.64 -3.83 -1.23
N MET A 69 -0.65 -3.79 -1.60
CA MET A 69 -1.44 -2.55 -1.55
C MET A 69 -1.50 -1.98 -0.13
N GLN A 70 -1.78 -2.82 0.87
CA GLN A 70 -1.80 -2.43 2.27
C GLN A 70 -0.43 -1.91 2.72
N HIS A 71 0.66 -2.58 2.33
CA HIS A 71 2.02 -2.12 2.65
C HIS A 71 2.31 -0.74 2.04
N GLY A 72 1.95 -0.51 0.77
CA GLY A 72 2.10 0.80 0.15
C GLY A 72 1.29 1.91 0.82
N VAL A 73 0.06 1.61 1.27
CA VAL A 73 -0.76 2.57 2.04
C VAL A 73 -0.13 2.88 3.38
N ILE A 74 0.40 1.89 4.12
CA ILE A 74 1.09 2.10 5.39
C ILE A 74 2.30 3.00 5.19
N THR A 75 3.12 2.76 4.16
CA THR A 75 4.26 3.62 3.81
C THR A 75 3.80 5.05 3.51
N LEU A 76 2.70 5.22 2.77
CA LEU A 76 2.15 6.55 2.51
C LEU A 76 1.70 7.25 3.80
N CYS A 77 1.00 6.56 4.70
CA CYS A 77 0.61 7.10 6.00
C CYS A 77 1.82 7.60 6.79
N GLN A 78 2.90 6.83 6.84
CA GLN A 78 4.14 7.22 7.52
C GLN A 78 4.77 8.49 6.91
N LEU A 79 4.75 8.62 5.59
CA LEU A 79 5.24 9.83 4.90
C LEU A 79 4.36 11.06 5.20
N LEU A 80 3.04 10.87 5.26
CA LEU A 80 2.09 11.93 5.62
C LEU A 80 2.23 12.34 7.10
N GLU A 81 2.45 11.39 8.00
CA GLU A 81 2.74 11.64 9.41
C GLU A 81 4.04 12.45 9.58
N ALA A 82 5.10 12.09 8.85
CA ALA A 82 6.34 12.86 8.82
C ALA A 82 6.11 14.28 8.28
N THR A 83 5.25 14.43 7.28
CA THR A 83 4.86 15.75 6.73
C THR A 83 4.11 16.59 7.77
N ALA A 84 3.19 15.98 8.52
CA ALA A 84 2.48 16.63 9.62
C ALA A 84 3.44 17.04 10.75
N ALA A 85 4.56 16.35 10.91
CA ALA A 85 5.67 16.71 11.82
C ALA A 85 6.65 17.75 11.22
N GLY A 86 6.40 18.28 10.02
CA GLY A 86 7.16 19.36 9.39
C GLY A 86 8.16 18.91 8.31
N ALA A 87 8.22 17.63 7.95
CA ALA A 87 9.00 17.17 6.80
C ALA A 87 8.37 17.63 5.48
N GLN A 88 9.18 17.78 4.43
CA GLN A 88 8.67 18.05 3.08
C GLN A 88 8.43 16.74 2.33
N LEU A 89 7.22 16.57 1.78
CA LEU A 89 6.90 15.45 0.90
C LEU A 89 7.37 15.75 -0.53
N ASN A 90 8.58 15.30 -0.86
CA ASN A 90 9.13 15.47 -2.19
C ASN A 90 8.62 14.40 -3.17
N PRO A 91 8.56 14.71 -4.48
CA PRO A 91 8.27 13.73 -5.52
C PRO A 91 9.26 12.57 -5.44
N ALA A 92 8.74 11.34 -5.43
CA ALA A 92 9.53 10.14 -5.19
C ALA A 92 8.90 8.90 -5.82
N VAL A 93 9.73 7.89 -6.05
CA VAL A 93 9.30 6.54 -6.46
C VAL A 93 9.90 5.55 -5.47
N ILE A 94 9.04 4.81 -4.78
CA ILE A 94 9.43 3.77 -3.83
C ILE A 94 9.03 2.42 -4.43
N GLN A 95 10.01 1.54 -4.63
CA GLN A 95 9.80 0.16 -5.04
C GLN A 95 10.24 -0.72 -3.89
N ASP A 96 9.31 -1.51 -3.34
CA ASP A 96 9.57 -2.23 -2.12
C ASP A 96 8.93 -3.62 -2.15
N SER A 97 9.63 -4.57 -1.53
CA SER A 97 9.24 -5.97 -1.44
C SER A 97 9.92 -6.61 -0.24
N PRO A 98 9.22 -7.49 0.50
CA PRO A 98 9.82 -8.13 1.65
C PRO A 98 10.95 -9.10 1.24
N VAL A 99 11.97 -9.21 2.08
CA VAL A 99 13.04 -10.21 1.93
C VAL A 99 12.53 -11.61 2.33
N PHE A 100 11.69 -11.68 3.36
CA PHE A 100 11.13 -12.93 3.89
C PHE A 100 9.60 -12.94 3.77
N CYS A 101 9.06 -14.09 3.33
CA CYS A 101 7.63 -14.23 3.07
C CYS A 101 6.77 -14.28 4.33
N VAL A 102 7.38 -14.66 5.46
CA VAL A 102 6.72 -14.72 6.78
C VAL A 102 7.39 -13.72 7.72
N ARG A 103 6.58 -12.83 8.31
CA ARG A 103 6.98 -11.80 9.29
C ARG A 103 6.00 -11.81 10.46
N GLY A 104 5.92 -12.95 11.13
CA GLY A 104 4.94 -13.21 12.19
C GLY A 104 5.41 -12.78 13.58
N ILE A 105 4.44 -12.58 14.48
CA ILE A 105 4.64 -12.38 15.91
C ILE A 105 3.88 -13.48 16.65
N GLN A 106 4.49 -14.08 17.67
CA GLN A 106 3.84 -15.04 18.54
C GLN A 106 3.38 -14.35 19.83
N ILE A 107 2.10 -14.52 20.18
CA ILE A 107 1.51 -14.03 21.43
C ILE A 107 1.20 -15.25 22.31
N ASP A 108 1.80 -15.31 23.50
CA ASP A 108 1.56 -16.39 24.47
C ASP A 108 0.29 -16.08 25.28
N LEU A 109 -0.80 -16.75 24.94
CA LEU A 109 -2.09 -16.61 25.62
C LEU A 109 -2.25 -17.58 26.81
N ALA A 110 -1.26 -18.43 27.09
CA ALA A 110 -1.37 -19.47 28.12
C ALA A 110 -1.03 -18.94 29.52
N ARG A 111 -0.25 -17.86 29.63
CA ARG A 111 0.20 -17.29 30.91
C ARG A 111 -0.72 -16.22 31.45
N ASP A 112 -1.18 -15.35 30.55
CA ASP A 112 -2.14 -14.30 30.83
C ASP A 112 -2.94 -14.05 29.55
N PHE A 113 -4.24 -13.80 29.70
CA PHE A 113 -5.15 -13.62 28.57
C PHE A 113 -5.43 -12.13 28.36
N PRO A 114 -4.81 -11.47 27.37
CA PRO A 114 -5.17 -10.11 27.03
C PRO A 114 -6.59 -10.06 26.44
N PRO A 115 -7.41 -9.07 26.81
CA PRO A 115 -8.70 -8.84 26.16
C PRO A 115 -8.52 -8.49 24.67
N PRO A 116 -9.54 -8.75 23.84
CA PRO A 116 -9.48 -8.55 22.39
C PRO A 116 -9.41 -7.08 21.95
#